data_AF-A0A965M7M2-F1
#
_entry.id   AF-A0A965M7M2-F1
#
_cell.length_a   1.000
_cell.length_b   1.000
_cell.length_c   1.000
_cell.angle_alpha   90.00
_cell.angle_beta   90.00
_cell.angle_gamma   90.00
#
_symmetry.space_group_name_H-M   'P 1'
#
loop_
_entity.id
_entity.type
_entity.pdbx_description
1 polymer ?
#
loop_
_entity_poly.entity_id
_entity_poly.type
_entity_poly.pdbx_seq_one_letter_code
_entity_poly.pdbx_strand_id
1 'polypeptide(L)' 'DKDGKILEMPSDHDEFSKKADEDFSDVPKEVAKRARILRNAMFSTGFSGVPDEWWHYDLRDWGNYEPIGAKVLRD' A
#
# COMPACT_ATOMS: atom_id res chain seq x y z
N ASP A 1 8.31 10.41 -10.97
CA ASP A 1 7.49 11.37 -11.72
C ASP A 1 7.54 10.92 -13.18
N LYS A 2 7.06 11.75 -14.10
CA LYS A 2 7.07 11.42 -15.54
C LYS A 2 8.48 11.19 -16.12
N ASP A 3 9.52 11.65 -15.43
CA ASP A 3 10.92 11.56 -15.83
C ASP A 3 11.67 10.47 -15.03
N GLY A 4 10.94 9.65 -14.25
CA GLY A 4 11.49 8.52 -13.49
C GLY A 4 12.02 8.86 -12.10
N LYS A 5 11.90 10.11 -11.63
CA LYS A 5 12.36 10.50 -10.28
C LYS A 5 11.44 9.92 -9.19
N ILE A 6 12.00 9.32 -8.15
CA ILE A 6 11.19 8.85 -7.01
C ILE A 6 10.45 10.03 -6.38
N LEU A 7 9.15 9.84 -6.13
CA LEU A 7 8.35 10.83 -5.41
C LEU A 7 8.53 10.59 -3.91
N GLU A 8 8.74 11.68 -3.17
CA GLU A 8 8.70 11.65 -1.70
C GLU A 8 7.32 11.18 -1.22
N MET A 9 7.33 10.23 -0.28
CA MET A 9 6.20 9.56 0.36
C MET A 9 6.32 9.75 1.89
N PRO A 10 5.30 9.39 2.68
CA PRO A 10 5.25 9.71 4.12
C PRO A 10 6.48 9.24 4.91
N SER A 11 6.99 8.06 4.57
CA SER A 11 8.18 7.42 5.12
C SER A 11 8.93 6.67 4.02
N ASP A 12 10.09 6.09 4.35
CA ASP A 12 10.68 5.06 3.49
C ASP A 12 9.80 3.79 3.47
N HIS A 13 10.01 2.94 2.47
CA HIS A 13 9.40 1.60 2.42
C HIS A 13 9.96 0.74 3.55
N ASP A 14 9.12 -0.08 4.19
CA ASP A 14 9.49 -0.95 5.32
C ASP A 14 9.93 -0.18 6.59
N GLU A 15 9.45 1.07 6.73
CA GLU A 15 9.72 1.93 7.89
C GLU A 15 8.53 1.94 8.85
N PHE A 16 8.65 1.35 10.04
CA PHE A 16 7.55 1.24 11.01
C PHE A 16 7.42 2.46 11.95
N SER A 17 7.52 3.67 11.42
CA SER A 17 7.36 4.91 12.20
C SER A 17 5.91 5.43 12.13
N LYS A 18 5.56 6.43 12.96
CA LYS A 18 4.22 7.04 12.89
C LYS A 18 3.89 7.63 11.52
N LYS A 19 4.90 8.11 10.80
CA LYS A 19 4.71 8.66 9.45
C LYS A 19 4.27 7.60 8.44
N ALA A 20 4.43 6.31 8.78
CA ALA A 20 4.05 5.20 7.92
C ALA A 20 2.55 4.97 7.86
N ASP A 21 1.81 5.47 8.85
CA ASP A 21 0.38 5.22 9.00
C ASP A 21 -0.48 5.94 7.96
N GLU A 22 -1.77 5.64 7.96
CA GLU A 22 -2.74 6.17 7.01
C GLU A 22 -3.28 7.58 7.32
N ASP A 23 -2.90 8.20 8.44
CA ASP A 23 -3.41 9.53 8.85
C ASP A 23 -2.84 10.63 7.94
N PHE A 24 -1.55 10.51 7.57
CA PHE A 24 -0.80 11.47 6.75
C PHE A 24 -0.92 12.93 7.22
N SER A 25 -1.32 13.18 8.46
CA SER A 25 -1.56 14.51 9.00
C SER A 25 -0.27 15.18 9.50
N ASP A 26 0.76 14.38 9.74
CA ASP A 26 2.07 14.75 10.27
C ASP A 26 3.16 14.89 9.19
N VAL A 27 2.80 14.78 7.90
CA VAL A 27 3.70 14.94 6.75
C VAL A 27 3.34 16.16 5.88
N PRO A 28 4.26 16.67 5.03
CA PRO A 28 3.96 17.80 4.15
C PRO A 28 2.75 17.55 3.24
N LYS A 29 1.96 18.61 2.97
CA LYS A 29 0.71 18.50 2.20
C LYS A 29 0.85 17.78 0.85
N GLU A 30 1.95 18.03 0.13
CA GLU A 30 2.20 17.37 -1.16
C GLU A 30 2.53 15.88 -1.01
N VAL A 31 3.19 15.49 0.09
CA VAL A 31 3.46 14.09 0.43
C VAL A 31 2.15 13.37 0.76
N ALA A 32 1.33 13.98 1.62
CA ALA A 32 0.01 13.44 1.97
C ALA A 32 -0.91 13.32 0.74
N LYS A 33 -0.84 14.26 -0.20
CA LYS A 33 -1.58 14.22 -1.47
C LYS A 33 -1.16 13.02 -2.32
N ARG A 34 0.13 12.74 -2.44
CA ARG A 34 0.64 11.58 -3.20
C ARG A 34 0.20 10.26 -2.58
N ALA A 35 0.31 10.13 -1.27
CA ALA A 35 -0.15 8.97 -0.53
C ALA A 35 -1.65 8.71 -0.74
N ARG A 36 -2.49 9.76 -0.69
CA ARG A 36 -3.92 9.66 -0.98
C ARG A 36 -4.22 9.28 -2.42
N ILE A 37 -3.46 9.78 -3.41
CA ILE A 37 -3.61 9.38 -4.81
C ILE A 37 -3.35 7.88 -4.97
N LEU A 38 -2.25 7.38 -4.40
CA LEU A 38 -1.92 5.96 -4.43
C LEU A 38 -3.03 5.13 -3.78
N ARG A 39 -3.41 5.48 -2.55
CA ARG A 39 -4.42 4.76 -1.77
C ARG A 39 -5.77 4.70 -2.50
N ASN A 40 -6.22 5.83 -3.05
CA ASN A 40 -7.46 5.90 -3.82
C ASN A 40 -7.40 5.03 -5.09
N ALA A 41 -6.27 5.04 -5.81
CA ALA A 41 -6.08 4.20 -6.98
C ALA A 41 -6.18 2.71 -6.62
N MET A 42 -5.43 2.28 -5.59
CA MET A 42 -5.46 0.89 -5.11
C MET A 42 -6.86 0.47 -4.64
N PHE A 43 -7.56 1.34 -3.92
CA PHE A 43 -8.91 1.04 -3.41
C PHE A 43 -9.94 0.93 -4.53
N SER A 44 -9.79 1.72 -5.59
CA SER A 44 -10.67 1.68 -6.76
C SER A 44 -10.53 0.38 -7.56
N THR A 45 -9.40 -0.31 -7.44
CA THR A 45 -9.10 -1.55 -8.16
C THR A 45 -9.22 -2.81 -7.29
N GLY A 46 -9.88 -2.72 -6.13
CA GLY A 46 -10.21 -3.89 -5.31
C GLY A 46 -9.24 -4.19 -4.17
N PHE A 47 -8.25 -3.33 -3.91
CA PHE A 47 -7.36 -3.49 -2.76
C PHE A 47 -7.90 -2.81 -1.49
N SER A 48 -7.39 -3.24 -0.35
CA SER A 48 -7.46 -2.57 0.96
C SER A 48 -6.04 -2.26 1.44
N GLY A 49 -5.90 -1.27 2.30
CA GLY A 49 -4.60 -0.87 2.86
C GLY A 49 -4.45 -1.35 4.29
N VAL A 50 -3.20 -1.39 4.77
CA VAL A 50 -2.89 -1.61 6.20
C VAL A 50 -2.81 -0.26 6.90
N PRO A 51 -3.45 -0.09 8.09
CA PRO A 51 -3.48 1.20 8.77
C PRO A 51 -2.11 1.79 9.11
N ASP A 52 -1.14 0.94 9.44
CA ASP A 52 0.19 1.34 9.89
C ASP A 52 1.23 1.40 8.74
N GLU A 53 0.85 1.08 7.50
CA GLU A 53 1.78 0.92 6.37
C GLU A 53 1.21 1.48 5.06
N TRP A 54 1.57 2.72 4.70
CA TRP A 54 1.06 3.40 3.49
C TRP A 54 1.38 2.68 2.18
N TRP A 55 2.43 1.86 2.18
CA TRP A 55 2.91 1.09 1.03
C TRP A 55 2.23 -0.28 0.89
N HIS A 56 1.63 -0.82 1.95
CA HIS A 56 1.08 -2.18 1.94
C HIS A 56 -0.39 -2.20 1.49
N TYR A 57 -0.69 -3.08 0.54
CA TYR A 57 -2.03 -3.29 0.04
C TYR A 57 -2.32 -4.77 -0.16
N ASP A 58 -3.46 -5.22 0.36
CA ASP A 58 -3.99 -6.57 0.14
C ASP A 58 -5.14 -6.52 -0.85
N LEU A 59 -5.21 -7.49 -1.75
CA LEU A 59 -6.40 -7.66 -2.60
C LEU A 59 -7.55 -8.16 -1.71
N ARG A 60 -8.71 -7.48 -1.71
CA ARG A 60 -9.80 -7.80 -0.76
C ARG A 60 -10.31 -9.24 -0.84
N ASP A 61 -10.24 -9.83 -2.02
CA ASP A 61 -10.70 -11.19 -2.30
C ASP A 61 -9.54 -12.18 -2.52
N TRP A 62 -8.34 -11.88 -2.02
CA TRP A 62 -7.15 -12.73 -2.18
C TRP A 62 -7.42 -14.20 -1.80
N GLY A 63 -8.27 -14.44 -0.79
CA GLY A 63 -8.62 -15.79 -0.33
C GLY A 63 -9.44 -16.63 -1.33
N ASN A 64 -9.94 -16.03 -2.40
CA ASN A 64 -10.62 -16.74 -3.49
C ASN A 64 -9.65 -17.28 -4.55
N TYR A 65 -8.37 -16.92 -4.49
CA TYR A 65 -7.36 -17.36 -5.43
C TYR A 65 -6.57 -18.53 -4.84
N GLU A 66 -6.36 -19.56 -5.65
CA GLU A 66 -5.53 -20.69 -5.27
C GLU A 66 -4.06 -20.24 -5.12
N PRO A 67 -3.35 -20.67 -4.05
CA PRO A 67 -1.93 -20.36 -3.91
C PRO A 67 -1.14 -20.96 -5.07
N ILE A 68 -0.29 -20.15 -5.71
CA ILE A 68 0.59 -20.62 -6.77
C ILE A 68 1.61 -21.59 -6.17
N GLY A 69 1.61 -22.83 -6.66
CA GLY A 69 2.57 -23.85 -6.22
C GLY A 69 2.15 -24.64 -4.99
N ALA A 70 0.91 -24.49 -4.50
CA ALA A 70 0.33 -25.47 -3.60
C ALA A 70 0.23 -26.82 -4.33
N LYS A 71 1.27 -27.66 -4.19
CA LYS A 71 1.08 -29.10 -4.33
C LYS A 71 -0.01 -29.45 -3.35
N VAL A 72 -1.14 -29.85 -3.89
CA VAL A 72 -2.26 -30.42 -3.15
C VAL A 72 -1.68 -31.49 -2.23
N LEU A 73 -1.50 -31.16 -0.95
CA LEU A 73 -1.27 -32.14 0.10
C LEU A 73 -2.65 -32.76 0.34
N ARG A 74 -3.05 -33.66 -0.58
CA ARG A 74 -4.13 -34.60 -0.33
C ARG A 74 -3.45 -35.88 0.16
N ASP A 75 -3.70 -36.18 1.43
CA ASP A 75 -3.52 -37.51 2.01
C ASP A 75 -4.39 -38.54 1.27
#